data_AF-A0A6L7YJ52-F1
#
_entry.id   AF-A0A6L7YJ52-F1
#
_cell.length_a   1.000
_cell.length_b   1.000
_cell.length_c   1.000
_cell.angle_alpha   90.00
_cell.angle_beta   90.00
_cell.angle_gamma   90.00
#
_symmetry.space_group_name_H-M   'P 1'
#
loop_
_entity.id
_entity.type
_entity.pdbx_description
1 polymer ?
#
loop_
_entity_poly.entity_id
_entity_poly.type
_entity_poly.pdbx_seq_one_letter_code
_entity_poly.pdbx_strand_id
1 'polypeptide(L)'
;MAELSLEDLVANRTMSPEMAATLAAAARERRSLLFFAIPRLAGKTTTMLATLDHAPEGTPIHELSTETEPDLGIPDPPDGGYLVMHEIAQTDFPHYLWGEPVRRVFEALRGGGLSLATVLHAGGYEEAFSIILERNEVPDADAALIDYAVHIRSLGPDWREPTRRVVVELHEVTGVEGGRAVVNLLHRWDEEQDRFAVVDEPSLLAADGEELARLAEDFRGRLEA
;
A
#
# COMPACT_ATOMS: atom_id res chain seq x y z
N MET A 1 -5.72 -6.14 13.54
CA MET A 1 -6.64 -5.00 13.35
C MET A 1 -5.90 -3.72 13.67
N ALA A 2 -6.10 -2.68 12.87
CA ALA A 2 -5.39 -1.41 12.99
C ALA A 2 -5.81 -0.63 14.24
N GLU A 3 -4.91 0.20 14.76
CA GLU A 3 -5.22 1.15 15.85
C GLU A 3 -5.98 2.38 15.32
N LEU A 4 -5.85 2.69 14.02
CA LEU A 4 -6.57 3.75 13.32
C LEU A 4 -7.24 3.18 12.07
N SER A 5 -8.47 3.63 11.81
CA SER A 5 -9.26 3.29 10.61
C SER A 5 -8.99 4.27 9.46
N LEU A 6 -9.45 3.96 8.23
CA LEU A 6 -9.40 4.93 7.13
C LEU A 6 -10.22 6.18 7.46
N GLU A 7 -11.35 6.04 8.17
CA GLU A 7 -12.15 7.16 8.67
C GLU A 7 -11.31 8.08 9.57
N ASP A 8 -10.52 7.53 10.48
CA ASP A 8 -9.63 8.33 11.34
C ASP A 8 -8.57 9.05 10.51
N LEU A 9 -8.03 8.42 9.47
CA LEU A 9 -7.04 9.04 8.59
C LEU A 9 -7.65 10.17 7.76
N VAL A 10 -8.91 10.05 7.33
CA VAL A 10 -9.66 11.13 6.68
C VAL A 10 -9.95 12.25 7.69
N ALA A 11 -10.42 11.93 8.89
CA ALA A 11 -10.70 12.90 9.95
C ALA A 11 -9.46 13.74 10.32
N ASN A 12 -8.29 13.09 10.36
CA ASN A 12 -7.00 13.72 10.61
C ASN A 12 -6.44 14.48 9.40
N ARG A 13 -7.18 14.58 8.28
CA ARG A 13 -6.73 15.16 7.01
C ARG A 13 -5.42 14.53 6.51
N THR A 14 -5.20 13.24 6.81
CA THR A 14 -4.07 12.48 6.27
C THR A 14 -4.31 12.11 4.82
N MET A 15 -5.56 11.86 4.45
CA MET A 15 -5.98 11.61 3.07
C MET A 15 -7.38 12.21 2.85
N SER A 16 -7.84 12.25 1.60
CA SER A 16 -9.22 12.62 1.28
C SER A 16 -10.17 11.43 1.36
N PRO A 17 -11.50 11.67 1.45
CA PRO A 17 -12.49 10.61 1.32
C PRO A 17 -12.36 9.80 0.02
N GLU A 18 -11.96 10.42 -1.09
CA GLU A 18 -11.78 9.77 -2.40
C GLU A 18 -10.55 8.84 -2.43
N MET A 19 -9.45 9.24 -1.77
CA MET A 19 -8.31 8.36 -1.56
C MET A 19 -8.69 7.16 -0.68
N ALA A 20 -9.44 7.40 0.41
CA ALA A 20 -9.93 6.34 1.29
C ALA A 20 -10.87 5.37 0.56
N ALA A 21 -11.76 5.89 -0.29
CA ALA A 21 -12.64 5.08 -1.13
C ALA A 21 -11.84 4.17 -2.08
N THR A 22 -10.81 4.72 -2.74
CA THR A 22 -9.92 3.95 -3.64
C THR A 22 -9.20 2.83 -2.87
N LEU A 23 -8.62 3.13 -1.70
CA LEU A 23 -7.92 2.14 -0.87
C LEU A 23 -8.87 1.08 -0.31
N ALA A 24 -10.07 1.47 0.14
CA ALA A 24 -11.08 0.54 0.63
C ALA A 24 -11.57 -0.40 -0.49
N ALA A 25 -11.80 0.12 -1.70
CA ALA A 25 -12.16 -0.70 -2.86
C ALA A 25 -11.03 -1.66 -3.26
N ALA A 26 -9.79 -1.17 -3.31
CA ALA A 26 -8.61 -2.00 -3.56
C ALA A 26 -8.49 -3.14 -2.52
N ALA A 27 -8.72 -2.84 -1.23
CA ALA A 27 -8.70 -3.85 -0.18
C ALA A 27 -9.81 -4.91 -0.35
N ARG A 28 -11.05 -4.47 -0.65
CA ARG A 28 -12.21 -5.34 -0.90
C ARG A 28 -11.99 -6.29 -2.07
N GLU A 29 -11.29 -5.82 -3.10
CA GLU A 29 -10.92 -6.61 -4.28
C GLU A 29 -9.64 -7.42 -4.10
N ARG A 30 -9.00 -7.35 -2.94
CA ARG A 30 -7.72 -8.00 -2.63
C ARG A 30 -6.61 -7.61 -3.61
N ARG A 31 -6.44 -6.31 -3.84
CA ARG A 31 -5.34 -5.77 -4.66
C ARG A 31 -4.04 -5.71 -3.87
N SER A 32 -2.90 -5.83 -4.55
CA SER A 32 -1.59 -5.73 -3.92
C SER A 32 -1.20 -4.27 -3.71
N LEU A 33 -0.71 -3.94 -2.50
CA LEU A 33 -0.53 -2.58 -2.02
C LEU A 33 0.91 -2.36 -1.52
N LEU A 34 1.53 -1.28 -2.00
CA LEU A 34 2.84 -0.80 -1.56
C LEU A 34 2.71 0.58 -0.90
N PHE A 35 3.17 0.71 0.34
CA PHE A 35 3.21 2.00 1.05
C PHE A 35 4.65 2.46 1.26
N PHE A 36 4.99 3.70 0.92
CA PHE A 36 6.37 4.16 1.03
C PHE A 36 6.49 5.60 1.55
N ALA A 37 7.61 5.85 2.24
CA ALA A 37 7.98 7.14 2.84
C ALA A 37 9.46 7.16 3.25
N ILE A 38 10.13 8.32 3.22
CA ILE A 38 11.54 8.42 3.66
C ILE A 38 11.75 8.36 5.18
N PRO A 39 11.01 9.03 6.07
CA PRO A 39 11.26 8.84 7.49
C PRO A 39 10.58 7.57 8.03
N ARG A 40 11.22 6.93 9.02
CA ARG A 40 10.52 6.01 9.93
C ARG A 40 9.39 6.78 10.63
N LEU A 41 8.37 6.07 11.12
CA LEU A 41 7.22 6.67 11.80
C LEU A 41 6.35 7.62 10.94
N ALA A 42 6.52 7.59 9.61
CA ALA A 42 5.67 8.33 8.67
C ALA A 42 4.21 7.85 8.63
N GLY A 43 3.90 6.70 9.22
CA GLY A 43 2.55 6.13 9.24
C GLY A 43 2.27 5.10 8.14
N LYS A 44 3.32 4.54 7.48
CA LYS A 44 3.18 3.52 6.43
C LYS A 44 2.37 2.31 6.90
N THR A 45 2.85 1.65 7.96
CA THR A 45 2.20 0.45 8.52
C THR A 45 0.80 0.77 9.04
N THR A 46 0.60 1.92 9.68
CA THR A 46 -0.72 2.36 10.14
C THR A 46 -1.70 2.50 8.98
N THR A 47 -1.29 3.14 7.89
CA THR A 47 -2.11 3.31 6.68
C THR A 47 -2.40 1.98 5.99
N MET A 48 -1.40 1.10 5.91
CA MET A 48 -1.53 -0.24 5.37
C MET A 48 -2.56 -1.06 6.15
N LEU A 49 -2.44 -1.13 7.48
CA LEU A 49 -3.37 -1.89 8.32
C LEU A 49 -4.78 -1.30 8.27
N ALA A 50 -4.92 0.03 8.31
CA ALA A 50 -6.21 0.71 8.15
C ALA A 50 -6.89 0.35 6.81
N THR A 51 -6.09 0.23 5.74
CA THR A 51 -6.59 -0.19 4.43
C THR A 51 -7.04 -1.66 4.45
N LEU A 52 -6.24 -2.55 5.05
CA LEU A 52 -6.54 -3.99 5.12
C LEU A 52 -7.78 -4.31 5.96
N ASP A 53 -8.16 -3.46 6.91
CA ASP A 53 -9.42 -3.62 7.67
C ASP A 53 -10.67 -3.51 6.77
N HIS A 54 -10.53 -3.05 5.51
CA HIS A 54 -11.59 -3.07 4.49
C HIS A 54 -11.58 -4.31 3.58
N ALA A 55 -10.62 -5.23 3.74
CA ALA A 55 -10.67 -6.52 3.05
C ALA A 55 -11.96 -7.28 3.42
N PRO A 56 -12.45 -8.20 2.56
CA PRO A 56 -13.66 -8.97 2.87
C PRO A 56 -13.56 -9.68 4.23
N GLU A 57 -14.67 -9.74 4.96
CA GLU A 57 -14.71 -10.38 6.28
C GLU A 57 -14.18 -11.83 6.20
N GLY A 58 -13.27 -12.18 7.11
CA GLY A 58 -12.63 -13.50 7.15
C GLY A 58 -11.46 -13.67 6.17
N THR A 59 -11.03 -12.63 5.45
CA THR A 59 -9.81 -12.69 4.62
C THR A 59 -8.60 -13.04 5.50
N PRO A 60 -7.88 -14.15 5.22
CA PRO A 60 -6.68 -14.51 5.96
C PRO A 60 -5.57 -13.46 5.82
N ILE A 61 -4.87 -13.18 6.92
CA ILE A 61 -3.71 -12.29 6.97
C ILE A 61 -2.51 -13.11 7.44
N HIS A 62 -1.52 -13.25 6.58
CA HIS A 62 -0.30 -14.04 6.83
C HIS A 62 0.88 -13.09 7.03
N GLU A 63 1.29 -12.92 8.28
CA GLU A 63 2.50 -12.14 8.60
C GLU A 63 3.74 -12.93 8.21
N LEU A 64 4.57 -12.34 7.35
CA LEU A 64 5.76 -13.00 6.86
C LEU A 64 6.95 -12.82 7.80
N SER A 65 7.80 -13.85 7.88
CA SER A 65 9.00 -13.83 8.71
C SER A 65 10.05 -14.81 8.22
N THR A 66 11.34 -14.46 8.34
CA THR A 66 12.43 -15.43 8.14
C THR A 66 12.53 -16.46 9.27
N GLU A 67 11.81 -16.28 10.39
CA GLU A 67 11.76 -17.27 11.47
C GLU A 67 10.84 -18.46 11.18
N THR A 68 9.93 -18.32 10.21
CA THR A 68 9.01 -19.37 9.76
C THR A 68 9.55 -20.13 8.54
N GLU A 69 10.87 -20.13 8.34
CA GLU A 69 11.49 -20.96 7.30
C GLU A 69 11.15 -22.46 7.51
N PRO A 70 10.94 -23.23 6.43
CA PRO A 70 11.27 -22.89 5.05
C PRO A 70 10.17 -22.17 4.28
N ASP A 71 9.02 -21.81 4.87
CA ASP A 71 7.85 -21.32 4.12
C ASP A 71 7.62 -19.79 4.21
N LEU A 72 8.34 -19.10 5.11
CA LEU A 72 8.19 -17.67 5.40
C LEU A 72 6.82 -17.27 5.95
N GLY A 73 5.95 -18.22 6.30
CA GLY A 73 4.54 -18.01 6.63
C GLY A 73 3.63 -17.94 5.41
N ILE A 74 4.12 -18.29 4.21
CA ILE A 74 3.31 -18.33 2.99
C ILE A 74 2.44 -19.60 3.00
N PRO A 75 1.12 -19.50 2.84
CA PRO A 75 0.24 -20.68 2.83
C PRO A 75 0.39 -21.50 1.53
N ASP A 76 0.39 -22.82 1.68
CA ASP A 76 0.30 -23.79 0.58
C ASP A 76 -0.73 -24.89 0.95
N PRO A 77 -1.89 -24.97 0.26
CA PRO A 77 -2.30 -24.19 -0.91
C PRO A 77 -2.67 -22.73 -0.58
N PRO A 78 -2.68 -21.82 -1.58
CA PRO A 78 -3.12 -20.43 -1.40
C PRO A 78 -4.60 -20.36 -1.02
N ASP A 79 -4.93 -19.46 -0.08
CA ASP A 79 -6.24 -19.40 0.58
C ASP A 79 -7.03 -18.11 0.31
N GLY A 80 -6.58 -17.28 -0.65
CA GLY A 80 -7.21 -16.00 -0.95
C GLY A 80 -6.83 -14.88 0.01
N GLY A 81 -5.83 -15.08 0.87
CA GLY A 81 -5.39 -14.11 1.88
C GLY A 81 -4.39 -13.05 1.40
N TYR A 82 -4.05 -12.15 2.31
CA TYR A 82 -2.93 -11.22 2.16
C TYR A 82 -1.66 -11.77 2.79
N LEU A 83 -0.57 -11.66 2.06
CA LEU A 83 0.79 -11.74 2.61
C LEU A 83 1.16 -10.34 3.11
N VAL A 84 1.50 -10.23 4.40
CA VAL A 84 1.93 -8.98 5.02
C VAL A 84 3.42 -9.04 5.26
N MET A 85 4.16 -8.27 4.47
CA MET A 85 5.60 -8.06 4.63
C MET A 85 5.81 -6.73 5.34
N HIS A 86 6.20 -6.76 6.62
CA HIS A 86 6.20 -5.58 7.48
C HIS A 86 7.11 -4.46 6.99
N GLU A 87 8.21 -4.78 6.29
CA GLU A 87 9.01 -3.83 5.52
C GLU A 87 9.91 -4.56 4.51
N ILE A 88 10.12 -3.99 3.32
CA ILE A 88 11.25 -4.33 2.45
C ILE A 88 12.44 -3.49 2.88
N ALA A 89 13.37 -4.08 3.63
CA ALA A 89 14.56 -3.40 4.10
C ALA A 89 15.69 -4.38 4.45
N GLN A 90 16.92 -3.96 4.17
CA GLN A 90 18.12 -4.72 4.51
C GLN A 90 18.46 -4.54 6.00
N THR A 91 17.92 -5.40 6.85
CA THR A 91 18.12 -5.36 8.31
C THR A 91 17.98 -6.77 8.90
N ASP A 92 18.37 -6.94 10.16
CA ASP A 92 18.36 -8.24 10.86
C ASP A 92 17.03 -8.53 11.57
N PHE A 93 15.95 -7.79 11.27
CA PHE A 93 14.65 -8.02 11.87
C PHE A 93 13.90 -9.11 11.10
N PRO A 94 13.40 -10.17 11.75
CA PRO A 94 12.80 -11.32 11.05
C PRO A 94 11.65 -10.99 10.09
N HIS A 95 10.84 -10.00 10.44
CA HIS A 95 9.67 -9.56 9.66
C HIS A 95 10.02 -8.57 8.53
N TYR A 96 11.30 -8.20 8.41
CA TYR A 96 11.79 -7.26 7.41
C TYR A 96 12.56 -8.09 6.39
N LEU A 97 12.01 -8.19 5.18
CA LEU A 97 12.53 -9.10 4.17
C LEU A 97 13.42 -8.35 3.18
N TRP A 98 14.45 -9.03 2.69
CA TRP A 98 15.38 -8.50 1.70
C TRP A 98 15.97 -9.61 0.83
N GLY A 99 16.16 -9.34 -0.46
CA GLY A 99 16.76 -10.26 -1.43
C GLY A 99 15.88 -11.47 -1.72
N GLU A 100 16.43 -12.67 -1.53
CA GLU A 100 15.76 -13.94 -1.86
C GLU A 100 14.38 -14.11 -1.20
N PRO A 101 14.19 -13.87 0.11
CA PRO A 101 12.86 -13.87 0.72
C PRO A 101 11.83 -12.99 0.00
N VAL A 102 12.21 -11.79 -0.45
CA VAL A 102 11.30 -10.91 -1.20
C VAL A 102 10.91 -11.54 -2.53
N ARG A 103 11.88 -12.12 -3.28
CA ARG A 103 11.60 -12.83 -4.53
C ARG A 103 10.64 -14.00 -4.34
N ARG A 104 10.80 -14.77 -3.26
CA ARG A 104 9.92 -15.90 -2.93
C ARG A 104 8.47 -15.46 -2.66
N VAL A 105 8.28 -14.30 -2.03
CA VAL A 105 6.94 -13.71 -1.87
C VAL A 105 6.31 -13.41 -3.23
N PHE A 106 7.05 -12.75 -4.11
CA PHE A 106 6.59 -12.44 -5.46
C PHE A 106 6.32 -13.69 -6.32
N GLU A 107 7.13 -14.74 -6.17
CA GLU A 107 6.89 -16.04 -6.80
C GLU A 107 5.57 -16.67 -6.32
N ALA A 108 5.24 -16.55 -5.03
CA ALA A 108 3.97 -17.02 -4.49
C ALA A 108 2.78 -16.21 -5.05
N LEU A 109 2.90 -14.88 -5.15
CA LEU A 109 1.88 -14.02 -5.78
C LEU A 109 1.65 -14.41 -7.25
N ARG A 110 2.71 -14.71 -7.99
CA ARG A 110 2.64 -15.16 -9.40
C ARG A 110 1.81 -16.44 -9.56
N GLY A 111 1.82 -17.31 -8.55
CA GLY A 111 0.98 -18.52 -8.49
C GLY A 111 -0.53 -18.23 -8.44
N GLY A 112 -0.91 -17.00 -8.06
CA GLY A 112 -2.29 -16.54 -7.93
C GLY A 112 -2.94 -16.95 -6.61
N GLY A 113 -4.06 -16.29 -6.28
CA GLY A 113 -4.83 -16.58 -5.07
C GLY A 113 -4.26 -15.99 -3.79
N LEU A 114 -3.25 -15.12 -3.87
CA LEU A 114 -2.70 -14.35 -2.76
C LEU A 114 -2.46 -12.90 -3.22
N SER A 115 -2.49 -11.98 -2.26
CA SER A 115 -2.24 -10.56 -2.49
C SER A 115 -1.18 -10.05 -1.54
N LEU A 116 -0.46 -8.98 -1.89
CA LEU A 116 0.60 -8.42 -1.05
C LEU A 116 0.17 -7.12 -0.39
N ALA A 117 0.50 -6.94 0.88
CA ALA A 117 0.56 -5.64 1.50
C ALA A 117 1.94 -5.45 2.13
N THR A 118 2.64 -4.41 1.72
CA THR A 118 3.98 -4.15 2.24
C THR A 118 4.31 -2.66 2.29
N VAL A 119 5.39 -2.35 3.00
CA VAL A 119 5.92 -1.00 3.09
C VAL A 119 7.41 -0.97 2.79
N LEU A 120 7.94 0.18 2.37
CA LEU A 120 9.38 0.39 2.24
C LEU A 120 9.79 1.84 2.46
N HIS A 121 11.09 2.09 2.52
CA HIS A 121 11.65 3.44 2.61
C HIS A 121 12.05 3.98 1.23
N ALA A 122 11.28 4.93 0.72
CA ALA A 122 11.55 5.64 -0.54
C ALA A 122 10.86 7.01 -0.55
N GLY A 123 11.40 7.94 -1.32
CA GLY A 123 10.88 9.31 -1.50
C GLY A 123 10.00 9.51 -2.72
N GLY A 124 9.82 8.46 -3.52
CA GLY A 124 9.01 8.45 -4.74
C GLY A 124 8.80 7.02 -5.20
N TYR A 125 7.83 6.81 -6.08
CA TYR A 125 7.53 5.47 -6.59
C TYR A 125 8.70 4.94 -7.45
N GLU A 126 9.44 5.80 -8.16
CA GLU A 126 10.60 5.36 -8.95
C GLU A 126 11.69 4.75 -8.07
N GLU A 127 12.00 5.37 -6.92
CA GLU A 127 12.95 4.82 -5.95
C GLU A 127 12.40 3.55 -5.30
N ALA A 128 11.11 3.54 -4.96
CA ALA A 128 10.46 2.37 -4.38
C ALA A 128 10.57 1.14 -5.28
N PHE A 129 10.28 1.30 -6.57
CA PHE A 129 10.40 0.23 -7.55
C PHE A 129 11.86 -0.10 -7.88
N SER A 130 12.78 0.85 -7.91
CA SER A 130 14.21 0.56 -8.05
C SER A 130 14.73 -0.33 -6.91
N ILE A 131 14.25 -0.13 -5.67
CA ILE A 131 14.58 -1.03 -4.54
C ILE A 131 14.07 -2.45 -4.80
N ILE A 132 12.84 -2.61 -5.27
CA ILE A 132 12.23 -3.92 -5.54
C ILE A 132 12.96 -4.61 -6.71
N LEU A 133 13.15 -3.90 -7.81
CA LEU A 133 13.67 -4.43 -9.07
C LEU A 133 15.18 -4.64 -9.04
N GLU A 134 15.95 -3.65 -8.59
CA GLU A 134 17.42 -3.68 -8.67
C GLU A 134 18.05 -4.23 -7.39
N ARG A 135 17.50 -3.91 -6.21
CA ARG A 135 18.13 -4.28 -4.93
C ARG A 135 17.66 -5.62 -4.40
N ASN A 136 16.43 -6.01 -4.72
CA ASN A 136 15.87 -7.33 -4.39
C ASN A 136 15.85 -8.26 -5.61
N GLU A 137 16.23 -7.77 -6.79
CA GLU A 137 16.31 -8.54 -8.05
C GLU A 137 14.97 -9.21 -8.40
N VAL A 138 13.85 -8.56 -8.06
CA VAL A 138 12.52 -9.01 -8.44
C VAL A 138 12.33 -8.74 -9.94
N PRO A 139 11.94 -9.74 -10.75
CA PRO A 139 11.68 -9.53 -12.18
C PRO A 139 10.54 -8.55 -12.44
N ASP A 140 10.60 -7.81 -13.56
CA ASP A 140 9.56 -6.86 -13.98
C ASP A 140 8.14 -7.48 -13.93
N ALA A 141 7.98 -8.69 -14.47
CA ALA A 141 6.69 -9.38 -14.52
C ALA A 141 6.09 -9.65 -13.13
N ASP A 142 6.93 -9.80 -12.11
CA ASP A 142 6.49 -10.02 -10.74
C ASP A 142 6.25 -8.72 -10.00
N ALA A 143 7.13 -7.72 -10.17
CA ALA A 143 6.94 -6.41 -9.58
C ALA A 143 5.65 -5.74 -10.10
N ALA A 144 5.24 -6.06 -11.33
CA ALA A 144 3.95 -5.67 -11.91
C ALA A 144 2.72 -6.27 -11.20
N LEU A 145 2.90 -7.20 -10.26
CA LEU A 145 1.83 -7.72 -9.39
C LEU A 145 1.48 -6.78 -8.24
N ILE A 146 2.22 -5.67 -8.05
CA ILE A 146 1.78 -4.57 -7.20
C ILE A 146 0.77 -3.75 -8.00
N ASP A 147 -0.44 -3.56 -7.47
CA ASP A 147 -1.51 -2.82 -8.15
C ASP A 147 -1.53 -1.34 -7.75
N TYR A 148 -1.21 -1.01 -6.49
CA TYR A 148 -1.25 0.37 -5.98
C TYR A 148 -0.01 0.74 -5.17
N ALA A 149 0.47 1.97 -5.40
CA ALA A 149 1.62 2.54 -4.71
C ALA A 149 1.23 3.86 -4.01
N VAL A 150 1.36 3.89 -2.69
CA VAL A 150 0.86 4.95 -1.81
C VAL A 150 2.04 5.67 -1.15
N HIS A 151 2.23 6.94 -1.51
CA HIS A 151 3.31 7.77 -0.97
C HIS A 151 2.81 8.57 0.23
N ILE A 152 3.48 8.42 1.37
CA ILE A 152 3.16 9.17 2.60
C ILE A 152 4.32 10.10 2.95
N ARG A 153 4.01 11.35 3.28
CA ARG A 153 4.95 12.30 3.90
C ARG A 153 4.58 12.57 5.36
N SER A 154 5.63 12.62 6.18
CA SER A 154 5.56 13.11 7.55
C SER A 154 5.97 14.59 7.54
N LEU A 155 5.12 15.48 8.05
CA LEU A 155 5.31 16.93 8.03
C LEU A 155 5.64 17.46 9.42
N GLY A 156 6.46 18.51 9.46
CA GLY A 156 6.92 19.16 10.68
C GLY A 156 8.44 19.18 10.80
N PRO A 157 8.97 19.91 11.79
CA PRO A 157 10.41 20.09 11.95
C PRO A 157 11.12 18.83 12.51
N ASP A 158 10.41 17.98 13.25
CA ASP A 158 10.92 16.70 13.75
C ASP A 158 10.07 15.54 13.21
N TRP A 159 10.72 14.62 12.51
CA TRP A 159 10.06 13.43 11.95
C TRP A 159 9.61 12.44 13.03
N ARG A 160 10.18 12.52 14.24
CA ARG A 160 9.80 11.69 15.39
C ARG A 160 8.50 12.15 16.04
N GLU A 161 8.21 13.45 15.93
CA GLU A 161 7.02 14.11 16.45
C GLU A 161 6.36 14.92 15.33
N PRO A 162 5.85 14.26 14.28
CA PRO A 162 5.33 14.99 13.14
C PRO A 162 4.05 15.73 13.51
N THR A 163 3.96 16.96 13.03
CA THR A 163 2.78 17.82 13.17
C THR A 163 1.60 17.31 12.35
N ARG A 164 1.87 16.58 11.26
CA ARG A 164 0.86 15.95 10.40
C ARG A 164 1.50 14.85 9.55
N ARG A 165 0.70 13.88 9.12
CA ARG A 165 1.04 12.92 8.08
C ARG A 165 0.09 13.13 6.91
N VAL A 166 0.56 12.95 5.67
CA VAL A 166 -0.26 13.15 4.47
C VAL A 166 0.08 12.10 3.42
N VAL A 167 -0.92 11.44 2.86
CA VAL A 167 -0.79 10.70 1.60
C VAL A 167 -0.66 11.72 0.48
N VAL A 168 0.53 11.84 -0.07
CA VAL A 168 0.83 12.89 -1.06
C VAL A 168 0.51 12.47 -2.47
N GLU A 169 0.63 11.19 -2.77
CA GLU A 169 0.30 10.61 -4.07
C GLU A 169 -0.21 9.19 -3.88
N LEU A 170 -1.25 8.84 -4.64
CA LEU A 170 -1.73 7.47 -4.81
C LEU A 170 -1.68 7.15 -6.29
N HIS A 171 -0.88 6.14 -6.63
CA HIS A 171 -0.71 5.66 -7.98
C HIS A 171 -1.32 4.29 -8.18
N GLU A 172 -1.91 4.08 -9.35
CA GLU A 172 -2.19 2.77 -9.90
C GLU A 172 -0.98 2.31 -10.73
N VAL A 173 -0.54 1.08 -10.52
CA VAL A 173 0.60 0.48 -11.21
C VAL A 173 0.05 -0.42 -12.30
N THR A 174 0.16 0.03 -13.55
CA THR A 174 -0.41 -0.67 -14.72
C THR A 174 0.55 -1.66 -15.37
N GLY A 175 1.80 -1.67 -14.92
CA GLY A 175 2.83 -2.59 -15.37
C GLY A 175 4.23 -2.17 -14.93
N VAL A 176 5.21 -2.96 -15.32
CA VAL A 176 6.64 -2.64 -15.16
C VAL A 176 7.34 -2.99 -16.48
N GLU A 177 8.11 -2.05 -17.01
CA GLU A 177 8.81 -2.19 -18.29
C GLU A 177 10.24 -1.68 -18.19
N GLY A 178 11.21 -2.57 -18.45
CA GLY A 178 12.62 -2.19 -18.50
C GLY A 178 13.15 -1.69 -17.16
N GLY A 179 12.73 -2.33 -16.06
CA GLY A 179 13.12 -1.95 -14.71
C GLY A 179 12.45 -0.68 -14.19
N ARG A 180 11.31 -0.25 -14.77
CA ARG A 180 10.57 0.94 -14.35
C ARG A 180 9.08 0.67 -14.26
N ALA A 181 8.45 1.11 -13.17
CA ALA A 181 7.00 1.06 -13.05
C ALA A 181 6.32 2.00 -14.04
N VAL A 182 5.26 1.50 -14.68
CA VAL A 182 4.34 2.29 -15.50
C VAL A 182 3.12 2.58 -14.63
N VAL A 183 3.00 3.84 -14.21
CA VAL A 183 2.00 4.26 -13.22
C VAL A 183 1.01 5.28 -13.78
N ASN A 184 -0.22 5.23 -13.27
CA ASN A 184 -1.20 6.29 -13.41
C ASN A 184 -1.38 7.02 -12.06
N LEU A 185 -1.34 8.35 -12.06
CA LEU A 185 -1.57 9.13 -10.85
C LEU A 185 -3.08 9.31 -10.65
N LEU A 186 -3.63 8.72 -9.60
CA LEU A 186 -5.06 8.79 -9.31
C LEU A 186 -5.40 9.95 -8.39
N HIS A 187 -4.59 10.17 -7.37
CA HIS A 187 -4.83 11.21 -6.37
C HIS A 187 -3.54 11.88 -5.96
N ARG A 188 -3.60 13.18 -5.69
CA ARG A 188 -2.46 13.95 -5.18
C ARG A 188 -2.86 14.94 -4.10
N TRP A 189 -1.91 15.28 -3.23
CA TRP A 189 -2.01 16.42 -2.34
C TRP A 189 -1.24 17.61 -2.92
N ASP A 190 -1.92 18.74 -3.07
CA ASP A 190 -1.34 20.03 -3.40
C ASP A 190 -0.87 20.70 -2.09
N GLU A 191 0.45 20.74 -1.90
CA GLU A 191 1.08 21.32 -0.71
C GLU A 191 0.90 22.84 -0.63
N GLU A 192 0.81 23.55 -1.75
CA GLU A 192 0.65 25.00 -1.76
C GLU A 192 -0.75 25.41 -1.30
N GLN A 193 -1.76 24.63 -1.69
CA GLN A 193 -3.16 24.91 -1.37
C GLN A 193 -3.68 24.15 -0.14
N ASP A 194 -2.91 23.21 0.38
CA ASP A 194 -3.31 22.19 1.35
C ASP A 194 -4.65 21.51 0.98
N ARG A 195 -4.70 20.98 -0.24
CA ARG A 195 -5.90 20.33 -0.80
C ARG A 195 -5.55 19.02 -1.47
N PHE A 196 -6.44 18.05 -1.34
CA PHE A 196 -6.38 16.84 -2.14
C PHE A 196 -7.11 17.05 -3.46
N ALA A 197 -6.60 16.43 -4.52
CA ALA A 197 -7.19 16.44 -5.84
C ALA A 197 -7.26 15.01 -6.38
N VAL A 198 -8.42 14.67 -6.93
CA VAL A 198 -8.58 13.53 -7.83
C VAL A 198 -8.00 13.94 -9.18
N VAL A 199 -7.09 13.13 -9.70
CA VAL A 199 -6.35 13.38 -10.95
C VAL A 199 -6.89 12.50 -12.07
N ASP A 200 -7.17 11.23 -11.77
CA ASP A 200 -7.70 10.26 -12.73
C ASP A 200 -8.54 9.17 -12.03
N GLU A 201 -9.21 8.34 -12.80
CA GLU A 201 -10.00 7.20 -12.32
C GLU A 201 -9.19 5.89 -12.35
N PRO A 202 -9.33 5.02 -11.33
CA PRO A 202 -8.68 3.71 -11.33
C PRO A 202 -9.22 2.83 -12.46
N SER A 203 -8.32 2.13 -13.17
CA SER A 203 -8.66 1.22 -14.25
C SER A 203 -8.58 -0.25 -13.85
N LEU A 204 -7.87 -0.57 -12.76
CA LEU A 204 -7.73 -1.93 -12.27
C LEU A 204 -8.88 -2.36 -11.36
N LEU A 205 -9.57 -1.42 -10.71
CA LEU A 205 -10.74 -1.75 -9.86
C LEU A 205 -11.93 -2.17 -10.70
N ALA A 206 -12.72 -3.11 -10.16
CA ALA A 206 -14.03 -3.43 -10.68
C ALA A 206 -15.07 -2.35 -10.30
N ALA A 207 -14.86 -1.66 -9.17
CA ALA A 207 -15.69 -0.54 -8.76
C ALA A 207 -15.55 0.64 -9.74
N ASP A 208 -16.67 1.10 -10.29
CA ASP A 208 -16.69 2.24 -11.20
C ASP A 208 -16.63 3.59 -10.44
N GLY A 209 -16.51 4.69 -11.20
CA GLY A 209 -16.43 6.03 -10.63
C GLY A 209 -17.67 6.42 -9.78
N GLU A 210 -18.86 5.88 -10.08
CA GLU A 210 -20.07 6.16 -9.31
C GLU A 210 -20.05 5.41 -7.96
N GLU A 211 -19.61 4.15 -7.95
CA GLU A 211 -19.39 3.38 -6.74
C GLU A 211 -18.32 3.99 -5.83
N LEU A 212 -17.20 4.44 -6.40
CA LEU A 212 -16.14 5.12 -5.66
C LEU A 212 -16.61 6.46 -5.10
N ALA A 213 -17.38 7.23 -5.87
CA ALA A 213 -17.97 8.48 -5.39
C ALA A 213 -18.94 8.25 -4.23
N ARG A 214 -19.81 7.23 -4.30
CA ARG A 214 -20.70 6.86 -3.19
C ARG A 214 -19.92 6.48 -1.93
N LEU A 215 -18.86 5.69 -2.09
CA LEU A 215 -18.02 5.29 -0.97
C LEU A 215 -17.28 6.48 -0.36
N ALA A 216 -16.84 7.45 -1.18
CA ALA A 216 -16.26 8.69 -0.69
C ALA A 216 -17.27 9.56 0.08
N GLU A 217 -18.54 9.62 -0.36
CA GLU A 217 -19.60 10.26 0.42
C GLU A 217 -19.84 9.58 1.77
N ASP A 218 -19.78 8.24 1.83
CA ASP A 218 -19.90 7.51 3.09
C ASP A 218 -18.79 7.88 4.08
N PHE A 219 -17.54 7.97 3.59
CA PHE A 219 -16.40 8.45 4.39
C PHE A 219 -16.62 9.89 4.86
N ARG A 220 -17.16 10.76 4.02
CA ARG A 220 -17.45 12.16 4.38
C ARG A 220 -18.55 12.28 5.43
N GLY A 221 -19.66 11.58 5.24
CA GLY A 221 -20.81 11.62 6.14
C GLY A 221 -20.49 11.11 7.54
N ARG A 222 -19.55 10.16 7.68
CA ARG A 222 -19.08 9.66 8.99
C ARG A 222 -18.26 10.67 9.79
N LEU A 223 -17.73 11.73 9.15
CA LEU A 223 -17.03 12.82 9.84
C LEU A 223 -17.99 13.86 10.43
N GLU A 224 -19.21 13.92 9.90
CA GLU A 224 -20.22 14.92 10.28
C GLU A 224 -21.22 14.38 11.32
N ALA A 225 -21.17 13.08 11.63
CA ALA A 225 -22.02 12.38 12.59
C ALA A 225 -21.42 12.37 14.00
#